data_AF-A0A7R9YWY8-F1
#
_entry.id   AF-A0A7R9YWY8-F1
#
_cell.length_a   1.000
_cell.length_b   1.000
_cell.length_c   1.000
_cell.angle_alpha   90.00
_cell.angle_beta   90.00
_cell.angle_gamma   90.00
#
_symmetry.space_group_name_H-M   'P 1'
#
loop_
_entity.id
_entity.type
_entity.pdbx_description
1 polymer ?
#
loop_
_entity_poly.entity_id
_entity_poly.type
_entity_poly.pdbx_seq_one_letter_code
_entity_poly.pdbx_strand_id
1 'polypeptide(L)'
;GLQVWHATDVSLGLPKTHVYVHVATPDVYCSAEAWVCARLYCRLLDDLLEPHVYYAQLAGASYSLTPVESGLVLQVSGYSSVVSKLADAVLSAMAPGGALLCGGHINQRFGVVAGKMKQACRVWAHNSPLQ
;
A
#
# COMPACT_ATOMS: atom_id res chain seq x y z
N GLY A 1 -20.52 -2.95 3.54
CA GLY A 1 -20.56 -4.43 3.57
C GLY A 1 -19.32 -4.98 2.88
N LEU A 2 -19.06 -6.29 3.00
CA LEU A 2 -17.95 -6.98 2.32
C LEU A 2 -18.45 -7.64 1.02
N GLN A 3 -17.74 -7.44 -0.09
CA GLN A 3 -17.99 -8.12 -1.36
C GLN A 3 -16.71 -8.88 -1.75
N VAL A 4 -16.87 -10.14 -2.16
CA VAL A 4 -15.76 -11.03 -2.50
C VAL A 4 -16.04 -11.72 -3.82
N TRP A 5 -15.08 -11.65 -4.72
CA TRP A 5 -15.06 -12.40 -5.97
C TRP A 5 -13.82 -13.28 -5.98
N HIS A 6 -13.97 -14.50 -6.50
CA HIS A 6 -12.89 -15.46 -6.59
C HIS A 6 -13.01 -16.24 -7.90
N ALA A 7 -11.90 -16.37 -8.61
CA ALA A 7 -11.77 -17.20 -9.80
C ALA A 7 -10.42 -17.92 -9.76
N THR A 8 -10.42 -19.23 -9.94
CA THR A 8 -9.21 -20.04 -10.02
C THR A 8 -8.77 -20.13 -11.47
N ASP A 9 -7.56 -19.63 -11.78
CA ASP A 9 -6.97 -19.80 -13.10
C ASP A 9 -6.37 -21.21 -13.24
N VAL A 10 -6.82 -21.94 -14.24
CA VAL A 10 -6.32 -23.29 -14.60
C VAL A 10 -5.58 -23.30 -15.94
N SER A 11 -5.52 -22.16 -16.64
CA SER A 11 -4.99 -22.06 -18.00
C SER A 11 -3.46 -22.03 -18.05
N LEU A 12 -2.82 -21.41 -17.06
CA LEU A 12 -1.37 -21.21 -17.04
C LEU A 12 -0.60 -22.31 -16.30
N GLY A 13 -1.26 -23.10 -15.45
CA GLY A 13 -0.62 -24.16 -14.65
C GLY A 13 0.44 -23.67 -13.65
N LEU A 14 0.46 -22.37 -13.34
CA LEU A 14 1.41 -21.76 -12.41
C LEU A 14 0.78 -21.62 -11.01
N PRO A 15 1.54 -21.84 -9.92
CA PRO A 15 1.06 -21.64 -8.55
C PRO A 15 1.12 -20.15 -8.16
N LYS A 16 0.52 -19.27 -8.98
CA LYS A 16 0.47 -17.83 -8.75
C LYS A 16 -0.91 -17.40 -8.29
N THR A 17 -0.94 -16.42 -7.39
CA THR A 17 -2.16 -15.82 -6.87
C THR A 17 -2.08 -14.31 -7.00
N HIS A 18 -3.20 -13.69 -7.32
CA HIS A 18 -3.39 -12.24 -7.29
C HIS A 18 -4.56 -11.91 -6.37
N VAL A 19 -4.32 -11.04 -5.39
CA VAL A 19 -5.32 -10.56 -4.44
C VAL A 19 -5.46 -9.06 -4.64
N TYR A 20 -6.70 -8.61 -4.82
CA TYR A 20 -7.05 -7.20 -4.95
C TYR A 20 -8.05 -6.86 -3.84
N VAL A 21 -7.69 -5.88 -3.00
CA VAL A 21 -8.54 -5.39 -1.91
C VAL A 21 -8.78 -3.91 -2.14
N HIS A 22 -10.04 -3.53 -2.26
CA HIS A 22 -10.46 -2.14 -2.32
C HIS A 22 -11.18 -1.77 -1.02
N VAL A 23 -10.54 -0.89 -0.23
CA VAL A 23 -11.10 -0.34 1.01
C VAL A 23 -11.81 0.96 0.66
N ALA A 24 -13.12 0.86 0.40
CA ALA A 24 -13.95 2.00 0.03
C ALA A 24 -14.01 3.02 1.17
N THR A 25 -13.37 4.17 0.96
CA THR A 25 -13.21 5.27 1.93
C THR A 25 -13.18 6.61 1.17
N PRO A 26 -14.33 7.12 0.71
CA PRO A 26 -14.40 8.29 -0.17
C PRO A 26 -13.83 9.57 0.47
N ASP A 27 -13.77 9.63 1.80
CA ASP A 27 -13.16 10.75 2.53
C ASP A 27 -11.67 10.94 2.24
N VAL A 28 -11.00 9.92 1.68
CA VAL A 28 -9.60 10.00 1.21
C VAL A 28 -9.42 11.07 0.13
N TYR A 29 -10.46 11.40 -0.64
CA TYR A 29 -10.41 12.35 -1.75
C TYR A 29 -11.28 13.60 -1.55
N CYS A 30 -11.78 13.84 -0.34
CA CYS A 30 -12.71 14.96 -0.10
C CYS A 30 -12.03 16.34 -0.15
N SER A 31 -10.70 16.41 0.02
CA SER A 31 -9.93 17.64 -0.02
C SER A 31 -8.47 17.37 -0.41
N ALA A 32 -7.74 18.42 -0.79
CA ALA A 32 -6.32 18.32 -1.05
C ALA A 32 -5.52 17.83 0.18
N GLU A 33 -5.93 18.24 1.38
CA GLU A 33 -5.33 17.80 2.62
C GLU A 33 -5.57 16.30 2.86
N ALA A 34 -6.81 15.83 2.70
CA ALA A 34 -7.16 14.42 2.86
C ALA A 34 -6.38 13.52 1.89
N TRP A 35 -6.26 13.96 0.62
CA TRP A 35 -5.50 13.25 -0.39
C TRP A 35 -4.00 13.15 -0.05
N VAL A 36 -3.42 14.25 0.41
CA VAL A 36 -2.02 14.29 0.86
C VAL A 36 -1.82 13.39 2.07
N CYS A 37 -2.75 13.40 3.03
CA CYS A 37 -2.73 12.52 4.20
C CYS A 37 -2.78 11.03 3.81
N ALA A 38 -3.66 10.65 2.88
CA ALA A 38 -3.75 9.26 2.40
C ALA A 38 -2.48 8.81 1.67
N ARG A 39 -1.88 9.68 0.85
CA ARG A 39 -0.60 9.40 0.20
C ARG A 39 0.54 9.25 1.21
N LEU A 40 0.57 10.08 2.24
CA LEU A 40 1.55 9.97 3.34
C LEU A 40 1.34 8.67 4.12
N TYR A 41 0.09 8.32 4.41
CA TYR A 41 -0.26 7.06 5.08
C TYR A 41 0.29 5.85 4.33
N CYS A 42 0.00 5.72 3.02
CA CYS A 42 0.50 4.60 2.23
C CYS A 42 2.03 4.55 2.23
N ARG A 43 2.71 5.69 2.00
CA ARG A 43 4.18 5.74 2.00
C ARG A 43 4.81 5.44 3.36
N LEU A 44 4.17 5.85 4.45
CA LEU A 44 4.63 5.55 5.81
C LEU A 44 4.49 4.07 6.11
N LEU A 45 3.36 3.49 5.75
CA LEU A 45 3.13 2.06 5.92
C LEU A 45 4.15 1.26 5.12
N ASP A 46 4.38 1.60 3.85
CA ASP A 46 5.38 0.94 3.00
C ASP A 46 6.78 1.01 3.62
N ASP A 47 7.21 2.19 4.07
CA ASP A 47 8.52 2.42 4.67
C ASP A 47 8.72 1.66 6.00
N LEU A 48 7.64 1.46 6.77
CA LEU A 48 7.64 0.70 8.02
C LEU A 48 7.53 -0.82 7.79
N LEU A 49 6.84 -1.24 6.73
CA LEU A 49 6.67 -2.64 6.36
C LEU A 49 7.89 -3.22 5.65
N GLU A 50 8.70 -2.38 5.00
CA GLU A 50 9.83 -2.82 4.17
C GLU A 50 10.71 -3.91 4.84
N PRO A 51 11.12 -3.78 6.12
CA PRO A 51 11.93 -4.82 6.78
C PRO A 51 11.18 -6.15 6.97
N HIS A 52 9.85 -6.11 7.10
CA HIS A 52 9.01 -7.28 7.35
C HIS A 52 8.65 -8.03 6.06
N VAL A 53 8.53 -7.32 4.95
CA VAL A 53 8.09 -7.86 3.65
C VAL A 53 9.23 -8.24 2.72
N TYR A 54 10.47 -7.87 3.07
CA TYR A 54 11.67 -8.15 2.27
C TYR A 54 11.82 -9.63 1.89
N TYR A 55 11.62 -10.56 2.84
CA TYR A 55 11.71 -11.99 2.55
C TYR A 55 10.61 -12.48 1.60
N ALA A 56 9.41 -11.89 1.66
CA ALA A 56 8.34 -12.22 0.73
C ALA A 56 8.68 -11.77 -0.70
N GLN A 57 9.30 -10.60 -0.85
CA GLN A 57 9.81 -10.10 -2.13
C GLN A 57 10.87 -11.02 -2.73
N LEU A 58 11.84 -11.46 -1.92
CA LEU A 58 12.84 -12.45 -2.35
C LEU A 58 12.20 -13.80 -2.73
N ALA A 59 11.13 -14.18 -2.04
CA ALA A 59 10.36 -15.38 -2.34
C ALA A 59 9.38 -15.20 -3.53
N GLY A 60 9.48 -14.09 -4.29
CA GLY A 60 8.70 -13.88 -5.50
C GLY A 60 7.27 -13.38 -5.27
N ALA A 61 7.01 -12.73 -4.13
CA ALA A 61 5.74 -12.05 -3.86
C ALA A 61 5.92 -10.56 -3.59
N SER A 62 5.06 -9.73 -4.19
CA SER A 62 5.08 -8.29 -4.03
C SER A 62 3.70 -7.77 -3.64
N TYR A 63 3.68 -6.55 -3.09
CA TYR A 63 2.45 -5.82 -2.84
C TYR A 63 2.58 -4.38 -3.32
N SER A 64 1.44 -3.71 -3.51
CA SER A 64 1.35 -2.27 -3.70
C SER A 64 0.14 -1.74 -2.94
N LEU A 65 0.31 -0.63 -2.22
CA LEU A 65 -0.77 0.07 -1.54
C LEU A 65 -0.86 1.49 -2.08
N THR A 66 -1.99 1.83 -2.68
CA THR A 66 -2.17 3.11 -3.38
C THR A 66 -3.51 3.75 -3.00
N PRO A 67 -3.54 5.05 -2.71
CA PRO A 67 -4.81 5.76 -2.57
C PRO A 67 -5.41 6.04 -3.96
N VAL A 68 -6.73 5.92 -4.05
CA VAL A 68 -7.56 6.23 -5.22
C VAL A 68 -8.73 7.10 -4.77
N GLU A 69 -9.46 7.70 -5.71
CA GLU A 69 -10.58 8.62 -5.37
C GLU A 69 -11.65 7.93 -4.50
N SER A 70 -11.88 6.63 -4.70
CA SER A 70 -12.85 5.84 -3.96
C SER A 70 -12.33 5.26 -2.63
N GLY A 71 -11.05 5.44 -2.29
CA GLY A 71 -10.45 4.93 -1.06
C GLY A 71 -9.02 4.42 -1.22
N LEU A 72 -8.73 3.21 -0.72
CA LEU A 72 -7.39 2.60 -0.80
C LEU A 72 -7.45 1.27 -1.57
N VAL A 73 -6.46 1.04 -2.42
CA VAL A 73 -6.31 -0.22 -3.17
C VAL A 73 -5.02 -0.90 -2.74
N LEU A 74 -5.15 -2.11 -2.21
CA LEU A 74 -4.06 -3.04 -1.95
C LEU A 74 -4.06 -4.11 -3.04
N GLN A 75 -2.92 -4.31 -3.66
CA GLN A 75 -2.68 -5.43 -4.58
C GLN A 75 -1.58 -6.29 -3.98
N VAL A 76 -1.76 -7.61 -3.97
CA VAL A 76 -0.75 -8.57 -3.56
C VAL A 76 -0.65 -9.65 -4.62
N SER A 77 0.55 -9.98 -5.06
CA SER A 77 0.76 -10.97 -6.12
C SER A 77 2.03 -11.77 -5.92
N GLY A 78 2.06 -13.00 -6.41
CA GLY A 78 3.22 -13.88 -6.28
C GLY A 78 2.84 -15.35 -6.18
N TYR A 79 3.73 -16.18 -5.63
CA TYR A 79 3.44 -17.58 -5.36
C TYR A 79 2.39 -17.74 -4.25
N SER A 80 1.42 -18.64 -4.46
CA SER A 80 0.24 -18.78 -3.58
C SER A 80 0.57 -18.99 -2.10
N SER A 81 1.65 -19.73 -1.79
CA SER A 81 2.09 -20.00 -0.42
C SER A 81 2.66 -18.77 0.31
N VAL A 82 3.16 -17.78 -0.44
CA VAL A 82 3.78 -16.56 0.09
C VAL A 82 2.76 -15.43 0.14
N VAL A 83 1.89 -15.33 -0.88
CA VAL A 83 0.86 -14.29 -1.00
C VAL A 83 -0.05 -14.24 0.21
N SER A 84 -0.49 -15.39 0.73
CA SER A 84 -1.36 -15.45 1.90
C SER A 84 -0.72 -14.76 3.11
N LYS A 85 0.54 -15.10 3.43
CA LYS A 85 1.26 -14.51 4.56
C LYS A 85 1.55 -13.01 4.37
N LEU A 86 1.89 -12.62 3.13
CA LEU A 86 2.16 -11.22 2.81
C LEU A 86 0.89 -10.37 2.93
N ALA A 87 -0.24 -10.86 2.42
CA ALA A 87 -1.52 -10.18 2.54
C ALA A 87 -1.93 -10.01 4.01
N ASP A 88 -1.80 -11.05 4.83
CA ASP A 88 -2.09 -10.98 6.26
C ASP A 88 -1.22 -9.94 6.99
N ALA A 89 0.08 -9.89 6.67
CA ALA A 89 1.00 -8.93 7.28
C ALA A 89 0.62 -7.48 6.93
N VAL A 90 0.33 -7.20 5.65
CA VAL A 90 -0.05 -5.85 5.20
C VAL A 90 -1.42 -5.44 5.77
N LEU A 91 -2.42 -6.33 5.71
CA LEU A 91 -3.75 -6.05 6.24
C LEU A 91 -3.73 -5.84 7.76
N SER A 92 -2.94 -6.63 8.49
CA SER A 92 -2.77 -6.46 9.94
C SER A 92 -2.10 -5.13 10.29
N ALA A 93 -1.17 -4.66 9.45
CA ALA A 93 -0.53 -3.37 9.64
C ALA A 93 -1.47 -2.19 9.32
N MET A 94 -2.40 -2.38 8.37
CA MET A 94 -3.43 -1.39 8.03
C MET A 94 -4.56 -1.30 9.07
N ALA A 95 -4.81 -2.39 9.79
CA ALA A 95 -5.91 -2.47 10.75
C ALA A 95 -5.80 -1.41 11.87
N PRO A 96 -6.94 -0.93 12.42
CA PRO A 96 -6.93 -0.05 13.57
C PRO A 96 -6.13 -0.65 14.74
N GLY A 97 -5.17 0.11 15.28
CA GLY A 97 -4.28 -0.39 16.34
C GLY A 97 -3.11 -1.25 15.86
N GLY A 98 -2.86 -1.32 14.55
CA GLY A 98 -1.68 -1.99 13.99
C GLY A 98 -0.37 -1.48 14.61
N ALA A 99 0.48 -2.41 15.06
CA ALA A 99 1.68 -2.09 15.84
C ALA A 99 2.69 -1.19 15.10
N LEU A 100 2.69 -1.22 13.76
CA LEU A 100 3.61 -0.44 12.94
C LEU A 100 3.23 1.04 12.90
N LEU A 101 1.94 1.37 12.83
CA LEU A 101 1.45 2.75 12.79
C LEU A 101 1.21 3.34 14.19
N CYS A 102 2.01 2.94 15.18
CA CYS A 102 1.97 3.57 16.49
C CYS A 102 2.69 4.93 16.47
N GLY A 103 2.29 5.85 17.36
CA GLY A 103 2.81 7.22 17.40
C GLY A 103 4.34 7.31 17.51
N GLY A 104 4.99 6.35 18.19
CA GLY A 104 6.44 6.27 18.28
C GLY A 104 7.12 6.06 16.92
N HIS A 105 6.67 5.06 16.15
CA HIS A 105 7.23 4.76 14.82
C HIS A 105 6.91 5.85 13.80
N ILE A 106 5.68 6.38 13.82
CA ILE A 106 5.27 7.47 12.94
C ILE A 106 6.19 8.68 13.16
N ASN A 107 6.41 9.10 14.41
CA ASN A 107 7.23 10.27 14.71
C ASN A 107 8.68 10.11 14.25
N GLN A 108 9.24 8.89 14.30
CA GLN A 108 10.60 8.62 13.84
C GLN A 108 10.75 8.69 12.30
N ARG A 109 9.72 8.31 11.56
CA ARG A 109 9.80 8.17 10.08
C ARG A 109 9.11 9.29 9.32
N PHE A 110 8.14 9.98 9.92
CA PHE A 110 7.32 11.02 9.28
C PHE A 110 8.15 12.09 8.58
N GLY A 111 9.16 12.65 9.25
CA GLY A 111 10.00 13.70 8.68
C GLY A 111 10.70 13.27 7.39
N VAL A 112 11.19 12.03 7.34
CA VAL A 112 11.87 11.46 6.16
C VAL A 112 10.88 11.23 5.03
N VAL A 113 9.74 10.58 5.31
CA VAL A 113 8.73 10.23 4.29
C VAL A 113 8.08 11.48 3.73
N ALA A 114 7.72 12.45 4.57
CA ALA A 114 7.17 13.73 4.15
C ALA A 114 8.19 14.54 3.34
N GLY A 115 9.47 14.52 3.71
CA GLY A 115 10.55 15.14 2.95
C GLY A 115 10.67 14.56 1.54
N LYS A 116 10.69 13.24 1.40
CA LYS A 116 10.69 12.54 0.09
C LYS A 116 9.47 12.92 -0.74
N MET A 117 8.29 13.06 -0.13
CA MET A 117 7.07 13.45 -0.85
C MET A 117 7.11 14.89 -1.34
N LYS A 118 7.56 15.83 -0.51
CA LYS A 118 7.76 17.23 -0.94
C LYS A 118 8.74 17.32 -2.11
N GLN A 119 9.84 16.57 -2.05
CA GLN A 119 10.80 16.53 -3.14
C GLN A 119 10.19 15.95 -4.42
N ALA A 120 9.41 14.86 -4.32
CA ALA A 120 8.72 14.29 -5.47
C ALA A 120 7.79 15.30 -6.17
N CYS A 121 7.06 16.11 -5.40
CA CYS A 121 6.21 17.18 -5.97
C CYS A 121 7.04 18.25 -6.69
N ARG A 122 8.19 18.65 -6.13
CA ARG A 122 9.11 19.61 -6.79
C ARG A 122 9.66 19.06 -8.10
N VAL A 123 10.10 17.80 -8.09
CA VAL A 123 10.62 17.11 -9.29
C VAL A 123 9.53 17.00 -10.35
N TRP A 124 8.31 16.64 -9.95
CA TRP A 124 7.18 16.58 -10.86
C TRP A 124 6.88 17.93 -11.52
N ALA A 125 6.87 19.02 -10.75
CA ALA A 125 6.65 20.37 -11.26
C ALA A 125 7.76 20.81 -12.24
N HIS A 126 9.02 20.44 -11.96
CA HIS A 126 10.13 20.71 -12.88
C HIS A 126 10.02 19.93 -14.20
N ASN A 127 9.61 18.66 -14.13
CA ASN A 127 9.54 17.76 -15.29
C ASN A 127 8.24 17.91 -16.10
N SER A 128 7.24 18.65 -15.59
CA SER A 128 5.93 18.83 -16.22
C SER A 128 5.63 20.32 -16.46
N PRO A 129 6.45 21.05 -17.25
CA PRO A 129 6.34 22.51 -17.39
C PRO A 129 5.15 22.99 -18.23
N LEU A 130 4.38 22.08 -18.85
CA LEU A 130 3.29 22.41 -19.79
C LEU A 130 1.88 22.21 -19.19
N GLN A 131 1.77 22.05 -17.87
CA GLN A 131 0.50 22.10 -17.13
C GLN A 131 0.36 23.41 -16.36
#